data_AF-A0A4S4KLL0-F1
#
_entry.id   AF-A0A4S4KLL0-F1
#
_cell.length_a   1.000
_cell.length_b   1.000
_cell.length_c   1.000
_cell.angle_alpha   90.00
_cell.angle_beta   90.00
_cell.angle_gamma   90.00
#
_symmetry.space_group_name_H-M   'P 1'
#
loop_
_entity.id
_entity.type
_entity.pdbx_description
1 polymer ?
#
loop_
_entity_poly.entity_id
_entity_poly.type
_entity_poly.pdbx_seq_one_letter_code
_entity_poly.pdbx_strand_id
1 'polypeptide(L)'
;MFLSCGPNSLYAAGSVIIMIEHQVDYAVMVAKKMQRERLKSVEVKREAVDDFEEYIEHYFPKTVFTEKVRSWYKGGKEEGRVVALWPGSTLHGLKALRNPRWEDFNYENRDKTRNRLRWLGDGQTMNEKTGTGNRSWYIEHGYMDIPPLPVDEDNEAV
;
A
#
# COMPACT_ATOMS: atom_id res chain seq x y z
N MET A 1 -10.86 5.61 -7.96
CA MET A 1 -10.39 6.98 -7.64
C MET A 1 -9.47 6.88 -6.44
N PHE A 2 -8.33 7.58 -6.43
CA PHE A 2 -7.43 7.66 -5.28
C PHE A 2 -7.39 9.10 -4.80
N LEU A 3 -7.36 9.29 -3.48
CA LEU A 3 -7.27 10.60 -2.84
C LEU A 3 -6.04 10.61 -1.94
N SER A 4 -5.11 11.53 -2.20
CA SER A 4 -4.02 11.82 -1.29
C SER A 4 -4.43 12.97 -0.37
N CYS A 5 -3.99 12.95 0.89
CA CYS A 5 -4.37 13.92 1.93
C CYS A 5 -5.90 14.07 2.15
N GLY A 6 -6.68 13.00 1.93
CA GLY A 6 -8.10 12.95 2.26
C GLY A 6 -8.38 12.72 3.76
N PRO A 7 -9.66 12.55 4.14
CA PRO A 7 -10.02 12.16 5.50
C PRO A 7 -9.28 10.90 5.96
N ASN A 8 -8.99 10.82 7.25
CA ASN A 8 -8.33 9.69 7.90
C ASN A 8 -6.96 9.29 7.31
N SER A 9 -6.26 10.22 6.65
CA SER A 9 -5.03 9.92 5.89
C SER A 9 -3.82 10.78 6.26
N LEU A 10 -4.00 11.82 7.10
CA LEU A 10 -2.93 12.71 7.55
C LEU A 10 -2.34 12.26 8.89
N TYR A 11 -1.12 12.64 9.22
CA TYR A 11 -0.45 12.20 10.44
C TYR A 11 -0.12 13.39 11.30
N ALA A 12 -0.42 13.29 12.58
CA ALA A 12 -0.16 14.37 13.53
C ALA A 12 1.31 14.40 14.01
N ALA A 13 2.03 13.28 13.91
CA ALA A 13 3.42 13.18 14.33
C ALA A 13 4.25 12.45 13.27
N GLY A 14 5.02 13.21 12.48
CA GLY A 14 5.90 12.71 11.42
C GLY A 14 5.91 13.60 10.18
N SER A 15 6.63 13.16 9.14
CA SER A 15 6.67 13.86 7.85
C SER A 15 5.44 13.51 7.01
N VAL A 16 4.64 14.53 6.68
CA VAL A 16 3.51 14.41 5.75
C VAL A 16 3.99 14.05 4.34
N ILE A 17 5.18 14.50 3.94
CA ILE A 17 5.73 14.25 2.59
C ILE A 17 5.93 12.76 2.35
N ILE A 18 6.57 12.06 3.30
CA ILE A 18 6.82 10.61 3.19
C ILE A 18 5.49 9.85 3.09
N MET A 19 4.44 10.34 3.75
CA MET A 19 3.13 9.74 3.64
C MET A 19 2.52 9.92 2.26
N ILE A 20 2.61 11.12 1.69
CA ILE A 20 2.12 11.39 0.32
C ILE A 20 2.82 10.46 -0.67
N GLU A 21 4.14 10.31 -0.56
CA GLU A 21 4.92 9.38 -1.39
C GLU A 21 4.37 7.96 -1.29
N HIS A 22 4.13 7.45 -0.08
CA HIS A 22 3.60 6.09 0.11
C HIS A 22 2.15 5.94 -0.35
N GLN A 23 1.31 6.98 -0.26
CA GLN A 23 -0.05 6.97 -0.83
C GLN A 23 -0.01 6.88 -2.36
N VAL A 24 0.93 7.59 -2.98
CA VAL A 24 1.15 7.52 -4.43
C VAL A 24 1.70 6.16 -4.83
N ASP A 25 2.68 5.63 -4.10
CA ASP A 25 3.20 4.27 -4.33
C ASP A 25 2.10 3.21 -4.21
N TYR A 26 1.21 3.34 -3.22
CA TYR A 26 0.04 2.48 -3.10
C TYR A 26 -0.84 2.53 -4.35
N ALA A 27 -1.17 3.74 -4.82
CA ALA A 27 -1.95 3.91 -6.05
C ALA A 27 -1.25 3.30 -7.27
N VAL A 28 0.08 3.46 -7.38
CA VAL A 28 0.90 2.86 -8.44
C VAL A 28 0.88 1.33 -8.35
N MET A 29 0.96 0.74 -7.16
CA MET A 29 0.84 -0.71 -6.96
C MET A 29 -0.51 -1.24 -7.46
N VAL A 30 -1.61 -0.56 -7.11
CA VAL A 30 -2.94 -0.93 -7.58
C VAL A 30 -3.05 -0.77 -9.10
N ALA A 31 -2.55 0.32 -9.67
CA ALA A 31 -2.56 0.54 -11.11
C ALA A 31 -1.77 -0.52 -11.88
N LYS A 32 -0.57 -0.89 -11.40
CA LYS A 32 0.24 -1.99 -11.95
C LYS A 32 -0.51 -3.32 -11.89
N LYS A 33 -1.18 -3.62 -10.77
CA LYS A 33 -2.04 -4.80 -10.65
C LYS A 33 -3.17 -4.78 -11.68
N MET A 34 -3.88 -3.66 -11.82
CA MET A 34 -4.96 -3.52 -12.81
C MET A 34 -4.49 -3.77 -14.23
N GLN A 35 -3.32 -3.24 -14.61
CA GLN A 35 -2.73 -3.45 -15.93
C GLN A 35 -2.32 -4.92 -16.13
N ARG A 36 -1.60 -5.50 -15.18
CA ARG A 36 -1.13 -6.89 -15.23
C ARG A 36 -2.30 -7.87 -15.34
N GLU A 37 -3.32 -7.70 -14.50
CA GLU A 37 -4.44 -8.64 -14.37
C GLU A 37 -5.63 -8.29 -15.27
N ARG A 38 -5.50 -7.25 -16.10
CA ARG A 38 -6.54 -6.79 -17.04
C ARG A 38 -7.86 -6.48 -16.33
N LEU A 39 -7.78 -5.75 -15.22
CA LEU A 39 -8.93 -5.30 -14.45
C LEU A 39 -9.49 -4.00 -15.06
N LYS A 40 -10.82 -3.91 -15.11
CA LYS A 40 -11.55 -2.71 -15.51
C LYS A 40 -11.70 -1.75 -14.32
N SER A 41 -12.00 -2.29 -13.14
CA SER A 41 -12.18 -1.48 -11.93
C SER A 41 -11.70 -2.24 -10.69
N VAL A 42 -11.30 -1.45 -9.68
CA VAL A 42 -10.94 -1.88 -8.34
C VAL A 42 -11.71 -0.96 -7.40
N GLU A 43 -12.55 -1.54 -6.55
CA GLU A 43 -13.41 -0.82 -5.62
C GLU A 43 -13.22 -1.36 -4.21
N VAL A 44 -13.11 -0.47 -3.23
CA VAL A 44 -13.00 -0.89 -1.82
C VAL A 44 -14.32 -1.51 -1.39
N LYS A 45 -14.25 -2.64 -0.71
CA LYS A 45 -15.40 -3.32 -0.12
C LYS A 45 -16.07 -2.45 0.95
N ARG A 46 -17.40 -2.50 1.04
CA ARG A 46 -18.13 -1.71 2.03
C ARG A 46 -17.76 -2.14 3.45
N GLU A 47 -17.66 -3.45 3.65
CA GLU A 47 -17.25 -4.07 4.90
C GLU A 47 -15.85 -3.61 5.36
N ALA A 48 -14.89 -3.44 4.43
CA ALA A 48 -13.56 -2.96 4.77
C ALA A 48 -13.56 -1.48 5.23
N VAL A 49 -14.47 -0.67 4.69
CA VAL A 49 -14.66 0.73 5.14
C VAL A 49 -15.29 0.76 6.53
N ASP A 50 -16.31 -0.05 6.77
CA ASP A 50 -17.01 -0.12 8.06
C ASP A 50 -16.08 -0.66 9.17
N ASP A 51 -15.26 -1.67 8.88
CA ASP A 51 -14.24 -2.19 9.82
C ASP A 51 -13.17 -1.13 10.14
N PHE A 52 -12.73 -0.36 9.14
CA PHE A 52 -11.76 0.72 9.36
C PHE A 52 -12.36 1.87 10.17
N GLU A 53 -13.64 2.18 9.95
CA GLU A 53 -14.40 3.14 10.74
C GLU A 53 -14.47 2.72 12.21
N GLU A 54 -14.80 1.46 12.48
CA GLU A 54 -14.81 0.91 13.83
C GLU A 54 -13.43 0.99 14.50
N TYR A 55 -12.37 0.68 13.75
CA TYR A 55 -10.99 0.81 14.25
C TYR A 55 -10.65 2.26 14.65
N ILE A 56 -11.06 3.24 13.85
CA ILE A 56 -10.89 4.68 14.13
C ILE A 56 -11.60 5.08 15.42
N GLU A 57 -12.86 4.67 15.59
CA GLU A 57 -13.66 4.97 16.78
C GLU A 57 -13.04 4.40 18.06
N HIS A 58 -12.37 3.26 17.99
CA HIS A 58 -11.69 2.66 19.15
C HIS A 58 -10.29 3.25 19.42
N TYR A 59 -9.64 3.81 18.40
CA TYR A 59 -8.28 4.33 18.49
C TYR A 59 -8.26 5.75 19.09
N PHE A 60 -8.98 6.69 18.48
CA PHE A 60 -8.84 8.12 18.81
C PHE A 60 -9.22 8.52 20.25
N PRO A 61 -10.22 7.92 20.92
CA PRO A 61 -10.54 8.24 22.31
C PRO A 61 -9.37 8.04 23.30
N LYS A 62 -8.36 7.27 22.90
CA LYS A 62 -7.16 6.98 23.71
C LYS A 62 -6.01 7.95 23.43
N THR A 63 -6.26 9.02 22.67
CA THR A 63 -5.22 9.94 22.18
C THR A 63 -5.50 11.38 22.60
N VAL A 64 -4.47 12.22 22.59
CA VAL A 64 -4.60 13.66 22.85
C VAL A 64 -5.43 14.40 21.81
N PHE A 65 -5.76 13.77 20.68
CA PHE A 65 -6.49 14.42 19.58
C PHE A 65 -7.99 14.60 19.86
N THR A 66 -8.52 13.93 20.88
CA THR A 66 -9.92 14.07 21.33
C THR A 66 -10.10 15.06 22.47
N GLU A 67 -9.02 15.66 22.98
CA GLU A 67 -9.07 16.70 24.03
C GLU A 67 -9.97 17.87 23.63
N LYS A 68 -10.52 18.59 24.62
CA LYS A 68 -11.47 19.70 24.42
C LYS A 68 -10.78 20.98 23.92
N VAL A 69 -10.24 20.90 22.71
CA VAL A 69 -9.54 21.98 22.01
C VAL A 69 -10.07 22.10 20.59
N ARG A 70 -10.40 23.31 20.14
CA ARG A 70 -10.82 23.54 18.77
C ARG A 70 -9.67 23.21 17.80
N SER A 71 -9.88 22.26 16.89
CA SER A 71 -8.85 21.88 15.91
C SER A 71 -9.45 21.56 14.54
N TRP A 72 -8.66 21.76 13.49
CA TRP A 72 -9.02 21.31 12.14
C TRP A 72 -9.21 19.79 12.09
N TYR A 73 -8.50 19.03 12.94
CA TYR A 73 -8.64 17.57 13.03
C TYR A 73 -10.06 17.12 13.34
N LYS A 74 -10.83 17.96 14.03
CA LYS A 74 -12.23 17.71 14.40
C LYS A 74 -13.23 18.55 13.59
N GLY A 75 -12.84 18.95 12.37
CA GLY A 75 -13.68 19.81 11.53
C GLY A 75 -13.93 21.19 12.12
N GLY A 76 -12.99 21.71 12.93
CA GLY A 76 -13.08 23.04 13.55
C GLY A 76 -13.96 23.11 14.80
N LYS A 77 -14.34 21.97 15.38
CA LYS A 77 -15.12 21.87 16.63
C LYS A 77 -14.22 21.65 17.85
N GLU A 78 -14.67 22.09 19.01
CA GLU A 78 -14.02 21.81 20.31
C GLU A 78 -14.19 20.35 20.73
N GLU A 79 -15.36 19.80 20.45
CA GLU A 79 -15.71 18.40 20.68
C GLU A 79 -16.28 17.85 19.37
N GLY A 80 -15.69 16.76 18.88
CA GLY A 80 -16.03 16.22 17.59
C GLY A 80 -15.13 15.06 17.22
N ARG A 81 -15.59 14.29 16.25
CA ARG A 81 -14.86 13.16 15.69
C ARG A 81 -13.58 13.63 15.02
N VAL A 82 -12.48 12.93 15.25
CA VAL A 82 -11.23 13.15 14.50
C VAL A 82 -11.42 12.59 13.10
N VAL A 83 -11.41 13.46 12.09
CA VAL A 83 -11.69 13.10 10.68
C VAL A 83 -10.49 13.29 9.77
N ALA A 84 -9.46 14.02 10.21
CA ALA A 84 -8.30 14.32 9.37
C ALA A 84 -7.22 13.24 9.46
N LEU A 85 -7.08 12.61 10.63
CA LEU A 85 -5.87 11.87 10.99
C LEU A 85 -5.99 10.37 10.75
N TRP A 86 -4.88 9.76 10.37
CA TRP A 86 -4.71 8.31 10.38
C TRP A 86 -4.69 7.79 11.83
N PRO A 87 -5.39 6.67 12.11
CA PRO A 87 -5.42 6.06 13.44
C PRO A 87 -4.13 5.26 13.75
N GLY A 88 -3.01 5.96 13.89
CA GLY A 88 -1.72 5.34 14.20
C GLY A 88 -0.53 6.28 14.06
N SER A 89 0.67 5.76 14.31
CA SER A 89 1.93 6.48 14.02
C SER A 89 2.25 6.50 12.53
N THR A 90 3.13 7.40 12.09
CA THR A 90 3.63 7.40 10.70
C THR A 90 4.22 6.05 10.32
N LEU A 91 5.08 5.45 11.16
CA LEU A 91 5.67 4.14 10.88
C LEU A 91 4.62 3.03 10.73
N HIS A 92 3.55 3.07 11.52
CA HIS A 92 2.42 2.15 11.37
C HIS A 92 1.77 2.31 9.99
N GLY A 93 1.46 3.54 9.59
CA GLY A 93 0.91 3.87 8.28
C GLY A 93 1.79 3.44 7.11
N LEU A 94 3.10 3.71 7.17
CA LEU A 94 4.04 3.33 6.12
C LEU A 94 4.09 1.81 5.94
N LYS A 95 4.12 1.05 7.05
CA LYS A 95 4.06 -0.42 6.98
C LYS A 95 2.73 -0.92 6.42
N ALA A 96 1.61 -0.31 6.82
CA ALA A 96 0.29 -0.68 6.33
C ALA A 96 0.14 -0.43 4.82
N LEU A 97 0.61 0.72 4.32
CA LEU A 97 0.54 1.04 2.89
C LEU A 97 1.54 0.27 2.04
N ARG A 98 2.65 -0.23 2.61
CA ARG A 98 3.66 -0.97 1.86
C ARG A 98 3.12 -2.27 1.26
N ASN A 99 2.13 -2.89 1.89
CA ASN A 99 1.54 -4.15 1.44
C ASN A 99 0.02 -4.02 1.36
N PRO A 100 -0.53 -3.67 0.18
CA PRO A 100 -1.97 -3.62 -0.02
C PRO A 100 -2.63 -4.96 0.32
N ARG A 101 -3.66 -4.93 1.17
CA ARG A 101 -4.50 -6.10 1.44
C ARG A 101 -5.49 -6.27 0.30
N TRP A 102 -5.18 -7.16 -0.63
CA TRP A 102 -5.96 -7.35 -1.86
C TRP A 102 -7.35 -7.93 -1.60
N GLU A 103 -7.55 -8.55 -0.44
CA GLU A 103 -8.81 -9.13 0.02
C GLU A 103 -9.88 -8.07 0.31
N ASP A 104 -9.48 -6.81 0.54
CA ASP A 104 -10.37 -5.70 0.89
C ASP A 104 -11.03 -5.03 -0.33
N PHE A 105 -10.82 -5.59 -1.52
CA PHE A 105 -11.30 -5.01 -2.78
C PHE A 105 -12.24 -5.94 -3.56
N ASN A 106 -13.21 -5.32 -4.22
CA ASN A 106 -13.98 -5.89 -5.31
C ASN A 106 -13.29 -5.58 -6.65
N TYR A 107 -13.26 -6.57 -7.54
CA TYR A 107 -12.59 -6.49 -8.82
C TYR A 107 -13.56 -6.75 -9.97
N GLU A 108 -13.57 -5.87 -10.97
CA GLU A 108 -14.25 -6.11 -12.24
C GLU A 108 -13.22 -6.44 -13.32
N ASN A 109 -13.34 -7.60 -13.96
CA ASN A 109 -12.47 -7.96 -15.08
C ASN A 109 -12.83 -7.16 -16.32
N ARG A 110 -11.83 -6.74 -17.10
CA ARG A 110 -12.05 -6.08 -18.40
C ARG A 110 -12.54 -7.06 -19.46
N ASP A 111 -12.01 -8.29 -19.43
CA ASP A 111 -12.36 -9.34 -20.38
C ASP A 111 -13.54 -10.17 -19.83
N LYS A 112 -14.51 -10.52 -20.67
CA LYS A 112 -15.67 -11.35 -20.29
C LYS A 112 -15.38 -12.86 -20.28
N THR A 113 -14.12 -13.25 -20.32
CA THR A 113 -13.73 -14.67 -20.43
C THR A 113 -13.87 -15.40 -19.10
N ARG A 114 -14.34 -16.66 -19.12
CA ARG A 114 -14.48 -17.49 -17.91
C ARG A 114 -13.14 -17.84 -17.24
N ASN A 115 -12.04 -17.87 -17.99
CA ASN A 115 -10.74 -18.29 -17.46
C ASN A 115 -10.07 -17.15 -16.67
N ARG A 116 -9.96 -17.32 -15.35
CA ARG A 116 -9.31 -16.38 -14.43
C ARG A 116 -7.82 -16.17 -14.70
N LEU A 117 -7.15 -17.09 -15.39
CA LEU A 117 -5.71 -17.04 -15.67
C LEU A 117 -5.38 -16.36 -17.01
N ARG A 118 -6.37 -15.74 -17.67
CA ARG A 118 -6.17 -15.07 -18.96
C ARG A 118 -5.11 -13.95 -18.91
N TRP A 119 -4.87 -13.38 -17.74
CA TRP A 119 -3.84 -12.36 -17.55
C TRP A 119 -2.42 -12.85 -17.87
N LEU A 120 -2.16 -14.17 -17.90
CA LEU A 120 -0.90 -14.75 -18.35
C LEU A 120 -0.60 -14.50 -19.84
N GLY A 121 -1.58 -14.03 -20.61
CA GLY A 121 -1.40 -13.71 -22.03
C GLY A 121 -1.11 -14.96 -22.86
N ASP A 122 -0.10 -14.87 -23.72
CA ASP A 122 0.38 -15.94 -24.60
C ASP A 122 1.68 -16.58 -24.12
N GLY A 123 2.06 -16.34 -22.85
CA GLY A 123 3.21 -16.99 -22.22
C GLY A 123 4.58 -16.45 -22.64
N GLN A 124 4.64 -15.36 -23.41
CA GLN A 124 5.89 -14.69 -23.79
C GLN A 124 5.97 -13.29 -23.20
N THR A 125 7.15 -12.93 -22.70
CA THR A 125 7.48 -11.56 -22.30
C THR A 125 7.70 -10.66 -23.53
N MET A 126 7.67 -9.34 -23.33
CA MET A 126 7.92 -8.40 -24.44
C MET A 126 9.31 -8.59 -25.05
N ASN A 127 10.34 -8.81 -24.23
CA ASN A 127 11.72 -8.99 -24.72
C ASN A 127 11.87 -10.25 -25.58
N GLU A 128 11.10 -11.30 -25.30
CA GLU A 128 11.06 -12.50 -26.14
C GLU A 128 10.36 -12.25 -27.48
N LYS A 129 9.26 -11.48 -27.47
CA LYS A 129 8.50 -11.17 -28.70
C LYS A 129 9.24 -10.23 -29.64
N THR A 130 9.88 -9.20 -29.10
CA THR A 130 10.56 -8.18 -29.91
C THR A 130 11.98 -8.59 -30.27
N GLY A 131 12.54 -9.60 -29.59
CA GLY A 131 13.96 -9.93 -29.68
C GLY A 131 14.88 -8.83 -29.14
N THR A 132 14.34 -7.86 -28.40
CA THR A 132 15.07 -6.72 -27.85
C THR A 132 15.10 -6.77 -26.32
N GLY A 133 16.21 -6.35 -25.70
CA GLY A 133 16.36 -6.30 -24.23
C GLY A 133 16.95 -7.56 -23.59
N ASN A 134 17.21 -7.49 -22.28
CA ASN A 134 17.78 -8.60 -21.50
C ASN A 134 16.70 -9.66 -21.18
N ARG A 135 16.94 -10.92 -21.59
CA ARG A 135 16.06 -12.08 -21.33
C ARG A 135 16.49 -12.90 -20.11
N SER A 136 17.67 -12.64 -19.58
CA SER A 136 18.26 -13.28 -18.41
C SER A 136 18.48 -12.27 -17.28
N TRP A 137 17.62 -11.25 -17.18
CA TRP A 137 17.70 -10.21 -16.13
C TRP A 137 17.71 -10.80 -14.72
N TYR A 138 17.09 -11.96 -14.53
CA TYR A 138 17.03 -12.68 -13.25
C TYR A 138 18.36 -13.34 -12.85
N ILE A 139 19.39 -13.33 -13.71
CA ILE A 139 20.74 -13.83 -13.42
C ILE A 139 21.65 -12.68 -12.94
N GLU A 140 21.20 -11.42 -12.97
CA GLU A 140 22.02 -10.30 -12.49
C GLU A 140 22.23 -10.36 -10.97
N HIS A 141 23.36 -9.83 -10.48
CA HIS A 141 23.79 -9.94 -9.08
C HIS A 141 22.77 -9.40 -8.06
N GLY A 142 21.84 -8.52 -8.46
CA GLY A 142 20.77 -8.03 -7.59
C GLY A 142 19.57 -8.98 -7.42
N TYR A 143 19.50 -10.04 -8.22
CA TYR A 143 18.42 -11.03 -8.22
C TYR A 143 18.91 -12.46 -7.96
N MET A 144 20.23 -12.68 -7.95
CA MET A 144 20.82 -13.94 -7.50
C MET A 144 20.82 -13.99 -5.97
N ASP A 145 20.19 -15.04 -5.42
CA ASP A 145 20.31 -15.39 -4.01
C ASP A 145 21.70 -16.01 -3.80
N ILE A 146 22.68 -15.17 -3.47
CA ILE A 146 24.04 -15.58 -3.15
C ILE A 146 24.05 -15.98 -1.68
N PRO A 147 24.39 -17.23 -1.33
CA PRO A 147 24.48 -17.63 0.07
C PRO A 147 25.49 -16.72 0.78
N PRO A 148 25.21 -16.33 2.04
CA PRO A 148 26.17 -15.54 2.80
C PRO A 148 27.50 -16.30 2.86
N LEU A 149 28.60 -15.58 2.70
CA LEU A 149 29.91 -16.18 2.93
C LEU A 149 29.93 -16.76 4.34
N PRO A 150 30.56 -17.92 4.56
CA PRO A 150 30.83 -18.43 5.90
C PRO A 150 31.42 -17.28 6.71
N VAL A 151 30.88 -17.03 7.89
CA VAL A 151 31.53 -16.11 8.83
C VAL A 151 32.81 -16.82 9.23
N ASP A 152 33.97 -16.29 8.85
CA ASP A 152 35.23 -16.81 9.35
C ASP A 152 35.16 -16.72 10.88
N GLU A 153 35.12 -17.87 11.57
CA GLU A 153 35.13 -17.95 13.04
C GLU A 153 36.45 -17.40 13.63
N ASP A 154 37.39 -16.95 12.79
CA ASP A 154 38.73 -16.51 13.16
C ASP A 154 38.87 -14.99 13.43
N ASN A 155 37.78 -14.20 13.40
CA ASN A 155 37.83 -12.77 13.78
C ASN A 155 37.32 -12.46 15.20
N GLU A 156 37.13 -13.48 16.05
CA GLU A 156 37.07 -13.32 17.51
C GLU A 156 38.33 -13.90 18.18
N ALA A 157 39.50 -13.42 17.77
CA ALA A 157 40.69 -13.54 18.59
C ALA A 157 41.65 -12.35 18.38
N VAL A 158 41.77 -11.57 19.47
CA VAL A 158 42.70 -10.47 19.79
C VAL A 158 42.18 -9.05 19.56
#